data_AF-A0A7Y7WLZ4-F1
#
_entry.id   AF-A0A7Y7WLZ4-F1
#
_cell.length_a   1.000
_cell.length_b   1.000
_cell.length_c   1.000
_cell.angle_alpha   90.00
_cell.angle_beta   90.00
_cell.angle_gamma   90.00
#
_symmetry.space_group_name_H-M   'P 1'
#
loop_
_entity.id
_entity.type
_entity.pdbx_description
1 polymer ?
#
loop_
_entity_poly.entity_id
_entity_poly.type
_entity_poly.pdbx_seq_one_letter_code
_entity_poly.pdbx_strand_id
1 'polypeptide(L)'
;MRFVQFLSNPPENFKGGARQRVKRLVAEMSPGVKPHTPTPRNNTVLPLSMYEGGVADTRHEDCHRGHLIALEFGGPESSSNLVPMYGSFNSGGIWRQFERELESWVDAAGGNCEVAITCDYATEISEEQRVPTRFTIITKVLAGLHVNRTRTWPILHPKPAPIIGGADPTKKAEYLALIDEMTNAGWNIQDQLNTVGFPSYRRLPVFPAAARPYAFLDYAEWKSVKDDPKQLAHWNDRVILSQAAEFSSTQIETIRAVNRVLNDGYLISDDIVDPVYTDKYRIPGQRVGLLVEGGHDLTPQVDHIIAKSASGAAVYSNAMLISAKHNSDKRARLAFADSNALSSIVRGTGRVKRYKPY
;
A
#
# COMPACT_ATOMS: atom_id res chain seq x y z
N MET A 1 -18.79 -4.23 -20.60
CA MET A 1 -19.90 -4.69 -19.75
C MET A 1 -20.57 -3.55 -18.99
N ARG A 2 -21.85 -3.71 -18.68
CA ARG A 2 -22.55 -2.88 -17.70
C ARG A 2 -23.44 -3.72 -16.81
N PHE A 3 -23.62 -3.22 -15.60
CA PHE A 3 -24.64 -3.67 -14.70
C PHE A 3 -26.01 -3.09 -15.04
N VAL A 4 -27.05 -3.92 -15.00
CA VAL A 4 -28.42 -3.52 -15.33
C VAL A 4 -29.31 -3.51 -14.08
N GLN A 5 -29.10 -4.42 -13.13
CA GLN A 5 -29.95 -4.50 -11.93
C GLN A 5 -29.21 -5.06 -10.71
N PHE A 6 -29.31 -4.33 -9.57
CA PHE A 6 -28.69 -4.68 -8.29
C PHE A 6 -29.72 -5.27 -7.34
N LEU A 7 -29.54 -6.53 -6.94
CA LEU A 7 -30.38 -7.21 -5.97
C LEU A 7 -29.50 -7.73 -4.84
N SER A 8 -29.27 -6.89 -3.82
CA SER A 8 -28.71 -7.39 -2.56
C SER A 8 -29.80 -8.15 -1.80
N ASN A 9 -29.52 -9.40 -1.42
CA ASN A 9 -30.39 -10.10 -0.47
C ASN A 9 -30.35 -9.39 0.90
N PRO A 10 -31.34 -9.65 1.76
CA PRO A 10 -31.30 -9.17 3.14
C PRO A 10 -29.97 -9.54 3.78
N PRO A 11 -29.37 -8.62 4.56
CA PRO A 11 -28.13 -8.90 5.24
C PRO A 11 -28.31 -10.00 6.28
N GLU A 12 -27.23 -10.72 6.54
CA GLU A 12 -27.17 -11.73 7.61
C GLU A 12 -26.72 -11.06 8.91
N ASN A 13 -27.34 -11.41 10.04
CA ASN A 13 -26.88 -10.98 11.35
C ASN A 13 -25.68 -11.82 11.80
N PHE A 14 -24.77 -11.22 12.56
CA PHE A 14 -23.69 -11.95 13.21
C PHE A 14 -24.27 -12.94 14.23
N LYS A 15 -23.55 -14.05 14.47
CA LYS A 15 -23.92 -14.99 15.52
C LYS A 15 -23.73 -14.31 16.88
N GLY A 16 -24.83 -13.93 17.53
CA GLY A 16 -24.81 -13.35 18.87
C GLY A 16 -24.63 -11.82 18.94
N GLY A 17 -24.96 -11.07 17.89
CA GLY A 17 -24.87 -9.60 17.91
C GLY A 17 -25.86 -8.90 16.97
N ALA A 18 -25.88 -7.56 17.04
CA ALA A 18 -26.72 -6.70 16.19
C ALA A 18 -26.05 -6.32 14.85
N ARG A 19 -24.79 -6.71 14.66
CA ARG A 19 -24.04 -6.43 13.43
C ARG A 19 -24.62 -7.21 12.26
N GLN A 20 -24.54 -6.60 11.08
CA GLN A 20 -25.03 -7.16 9.83
C GLN A 20 -23.90 -7.30 8.81
N ARG A 21 -24.00 -8.27 7.90
CA ARG A 21 -23.02 -8.49 6.83
C ARG A 21 -23.69 -8.97 5.55
N VAL A 22 -22.99 -8.77 4.43
CA VAL A 22 -23.46 -9.22 3.12
C VAL A 22 -23.25 -10.72 3.00
N LYS A 23 -24.33 -11.51 3.00
CA LYS A 23 -24.24 -12.96 2.77
C LYS A 23 -24.26 -13.33 1.29
N ARG A 24 -25.16 -12.69 0.53
CA ARG A 24 -25.35 -12.98 -0.89
C ARG A 24 -25.78 -11.74 -1.67
N LEU A 25 -25.11 -11.52 -2.79
CA LEU A 25 -25.41 -10.45 -3.74
C LEU A 25 -25.76 -11.07 -5.08
N VAL A 26 -26.85 -10.61 -5.70
CA VAL A 26 -27.28 -11.04 -7.04
C VAL A 26 -27.37 -9.84 -7.96
N ALA A 27 -27.00 -10.06 -9.21
CA ALA A 27 -26.48 -9.01 -10.04
C ALA A 27 -26.71 -9.34 -11.52
N GLU A 28 -27.44 -8.51 -12.28
CA GLU A 28 -27.56 -8.72 -13.73
C GLU A 28 -26.54 -7.87 -14.50
N MET A 29 -25.77 -8.51 -15.37
CA MET A 29 -24.74 -7.92 -16.20
C MET A 29 -25.08 -8.10 -17.68
N SER A 30 -24.87 -7.06 -18.48
CA SER A 30 -25.02 -7.09 -19.93
C SER A 30 -23.69 -6.77 -20.63
N PRO A 31 -23.46 -7.32 -21.82
CA PRO A 31 -22.45 -6.80 -22.75
C PRO A 31 -22.80 -5.35 -23.08
N GLY A 32 -21.81 -4.49 -23.18
CA GLY A 32 -22.05 -3.08 -23.48
C GLY A 32 -20.84 -2.19 -23.29
N VAL A 33 -20.87 -1.03 -23.95
CA VAL A 33 -19.81 -0.01 -23.89
C VAL A 33 -19.64 0.42 -22.43
N LYS A 34 -18.41 0.36 -21.89
CA LYS A 34 -18.10 0.81 -20.52
C LYS A 34 -18.74 2.19 -20.27
N PRO A 35 -19.31 2.47 -19.09
CA PRO A 35 -19.74 3.83 -18.78
C PRO A 35 -18.57 4.78 -19.05
N HIS A 36 -18.82 5.91 -19.70
CA HIS A 36 -17.76 6.91 -19.90
C HIS A 36 -17.24 7.48 -18.57
N THR A 37 -17.99 7.31 -17.48
CA THR A 37 -17.63 7.78 -16.15
C THR A 37 -17.86 6.68 -15.12
N PRO A 38 -16.81 6.13 -14.49
CA PRO A 38 -16.95 5.26 -13.33
C PRO A 38 -17.72 5.95 -12.21
N THR A 39 -18.49 5.19 -11.43
CA THR A 39 -19.08 5.70 -10.18
C THR A 39 -17.96 6.26 -9.29
N PRO A 40 -18.04 7.52 -8.84
CA PRO A 40 -17.02 8.09 -7.98
C PRO A 40 -16.98 7.33 -6.66
N ARG A 41 -15.77 6.97 -6.22
CA ARG A 41 -15.56 6.30 -4.94
C ARG A 41 -15.86 7.28 -3.79
N ASN A 42 -16.68 6.86 -2.84
CA ASN A 42 -16.94 7.62 -1.62
C ASN A 42 -16.22 6.96 -0.44
N ASN A 43 -15.18 7.61 0.07
CA ASN A 43 -14.38 7.06 1.17
C ASN A 43 -15.10 6.98 2.52
N THR A 44 -16.28 7.57 2.66
CA THR A 44 -17.07 7.54 3.90
C THR A 44 -17.99 6.33 4.01
N VAL A 45 -18.25 5.61 2.91
CA VAL A 45 -19.09 4.40 2.92
C VAL A 45 -18.24 3.22 3.35
N LEU A 46 -18.61 2.55 4.44
CA LEU A 46 -17.94 1.35 4.94
C LEU A 46 -18.73 0.08 4.58
N PRO A 47 -18.08 -1.10 4.60
CA PRO A 47 -18.78 -2.38 4.57
C PRO A 47 -19.83 -2.49 5.66
N LEU A 48 -20.93 -3.20 5.38
CA LEU A 48 -22.00 -3.37 6.37
C LEU A 48 -21.51 -4.01 7.69
N SER A 49 -20.53 -4.92 7.61
CA SER A 49 -19.93 -5.57 8.78
C SER A 49 -19.12 -4.63 9.70
N MET A 50 -18.91 -3.39 9.26
CA MET A 50 -18.22 -2.34 10.01
C MET A 50 -19.20 -1.35 10.66
N TYR A 51 -20.48 -1.71 10.78
CA TYR A 51 -21.46 -0.93 11.56
C TYR A 51 -22.03 -1.76 12.70
N GLU A 52 -22.17 -1.13 13.86
CA GLU A 52 -22.83 -1.71 15.04
C GLU A 52 -23.82 -0.69 15.60
N GLY A 53 -25.11 -1.02 15.62
CA GLY A 53 -26.15 -0.08 16.04
C GLY A 53 -26.18 1.22 15.22
N GLY A 54 -25.76 1.19 13.96
CA GLY A 54 -25.65 2.37 13.09
C GLY A 54 -24.38 3.21 13.29
N VAL A 55 -23.53 2.86 14.26
CA VAL A 55 -22.24 3.52 14.49
C VAL A 55 -21.16 2.82 13.70
N ALA A 56 -20.35 3.59 12.98
CA ALA A 56 -19.21 3.07 12.23
C ALA A 56 -18.11 2.59 13.19
N ASP A 57 -17.70 1.34 13.02
CA ASP A 57 -16.56 0.72 13.69
C ASP A 57 -15.26 1.03 12.94
N THR A 58 -14.15 0.83 13.63
CA THR A 58 -12.81 0.84 13.04
C THR A 58 -12.65 -0.28 12.02
N ARG A 59 -12.25 0.11 10.81
CA ARG A 59 -11.88 -0.81 9.73
C ARG A 59 -10.69 -1.67 10.17
N HIS A 60 -10.76 -2.98 9.91
CA HIS A 60 -9.63 -3.90 10.06
C HIS A 60 -8.44 -3.42 9.21
N GLU A 61 -7.27 -3.28 9.84
CA GLU A 61 -6.06 -2.67 9.29
C GLU A 61 -5.55 -3.32 8.00
N ASP A 62 -5.66 -4.65 7.91
CA ASP A 62 -5.25 -5.39 6.71
C ASP A 62 -6.24 -5.34 5.54
N CYS A 63 -7.43 -4.75 5.73
CA CYS A 63 -8.52 -4.83 4.77
C CYS A 63 -8.80 -3.51 4.04
N HIS A 64 -9.09 -3.62 2.75
CA HIS A 64 -9.74 -2.62 1.92
C HIS A 64 -11.25 -2.71 2.08
N ARG A 65 -11.92 -1.68 1.56
CA ARG A 65 -13.37 -1.71 1.28
C ARG A 65 -13.53 -2.33 -0.11
N GLY A 66 -13.55 -3.66 -0.14
CA GLY A 66 -13.61 -4.44 -1.37
C GLY A 66 -15.03 -4.45 -1.93
N HIS A 67 -15.16 -4.05 -3.18
CA HIS A 67 -16.42 -4.14 -3.92
C HIS A 67 -16.66 -5.58 -4.35
N LEU A 68 -17.84 -6.11 -4.06
CA LEU A 68 -18.27 -7.40 -4.59
C LEU A 68 -18.53 -7.29 -6.10
N ILE A 69 -19.11 -6.19 -6.54
CA ILE A 69 -19.18 -5.80 -7.95
C ILE A 69 -18.45 -4.48 -8.12
N ALA A 70 -17.36 -4.48 -8.89
CA ALA A 70 -16.50 -3.32 -9.08
C ALA A 70 -17.26 -2.10 -9.63
N LEU A 71 -16.80 -0.91 -9.24
CA LEU A 71 -17.33 0.38 -9.75
C LEU A 71 -17.20 0.49 -11.28
N GLU A 72 -16.13 -0.06 -11.86
CA GLU A 72 -15.91 -0.08 -13.32
C GLU A 72 -16.94 -0.95 -14.07
N PHE A 73 -17.61 -1.86 -13.37
CA PHE A 73 -18.72 -2.65 -13.91
C PHE A 73 -20.09 -2.01 -13.64
N GLY A 74 -20.14 -0.87 -12.95
CA GLY A 74 -21.37 -0.18 -12.58
C GLY A 74 -21.94 -0.62 -11.23
N GLY A 75 -21.16 -1.33 -10.40
CA GLY A 75 -21.56 -1.62 -9.02
C GLY A 75 -21.76 -0.33 -8.20
N PRO A 76 -22.72 -0.29 -7.27
CA PRO A 76 -22.94 0.89 -6.45
C PRO A 76 -21.89 1.04 -5.34
N GLU A 77 -21.53 2.28 -5.00
CA GLU A 77 -20.76 2.60 -3.79
C GLU A 77 -21.69 2.57 -2.57
N SER A 78 -22.06 1.37 -2.11
CA SER A 78 -22.99 1.15 -1.00
C SER A 78 -22.49 0.06 -0.07
N SER A 79 -22.87 0.12 1.22
CA SER A 79 -22.45 -0.86 2.22
C SER A 79 -22.87 -2.30 1.90
N SER A 80 -23.95 -2.49 1.12
CA SER A 80 -24.42 -3.81 0.67
C SER A 80 -23.63 -4.39 -0.51
N ASN A 81 -22.78 -3.59 -1.16
CA ASN A 81 -21.83 -4.02 -2.21
C ASN A 81 -20.38 -4.06 -1.69
N LEU A 82 -20.16 -3.77 -0.40
CA LEU A 82 -18.84 -3.67 0.19
C LEU A 82 -18.65 -4.74 1.26
N VAL A 83 -17.50 -5.41 1.21
CA VAL A 83 -17.01 -6.28 2.28
C VAL A 83 -15.55 -5.92 2.59
N PRO A 84 -15.06 -6.19 3.81
CA PRO A 84 -13.64 -6.10 4.08
C PRO A 84 -12.89 -7.14 3.23
N MET A 85 -11.88 -6.72 2.47
CA MET A 85 -11.02 -7.62 1.68
C MET A 85 -9.55 -7.34 1.95
N TYR A 86 -8.73 -8.35 2.20
CA TYR A 86 -7.30 -8.18 2.41
C TYR A 86 -6.62 -7.53 1.19
N GLY A 87 -5.56 -6.75 1.43
CA GLY A 87 -4.95 -5.95 0.37
C GLY A 87 -4.41 -6.76 -0.80
N SER A 88 -3.67 -7.84 -0.53
CA SER A 88 -3.19 -8.77 -1.57
C SER A 88 -4.32 -9.44 -2.34
N PHE A 89 -5.47 -9.65 -1.72
CA PHE A 89 -6.63 -10.26 -2.37
C PHE A 89 -7.31 -9.29 -3.33
N ASN A 90 -7.55 -8.06 -2.86
CA ASN A 90 -8.34 -7.04 -3.57
C ASN A 90 -7.51 -6.26 -4.61
N SER A 91 -6.29 -5.81 -4.25
CA SER A 91 -5.49 -4.89 -5.06
C SER A 91 -4.50 -5.63 -5.98
N GLY A 92 -5.04 -6.24 -7.03
CA GLY A 92 -4.24 -6.92 -8.07
C GLY A 92 -4.08 -8.42 -7.86
N GLY A 93 -4.65 -8.97 -6.78
CA GLY A 93 -4.67 -10.41 -6.53
C GLY A 93 -5.77 -11.17 -7.25
N ILE A 94 -6.13 -12.31 -6.66
CA ILE A 94 -7.08 -13.27 -7.22
C ILE A 94 -8.46 -12.65 -7.50
N TRP A 95 -8.90 -11.66 -6.72
CA TRP A 95 -10.16 -10.97 -6.97
C TRP A 95 -10.13 -10.20 -8.28
N ARG A 96 -9.06 -9.43 -8.51
CA ARG A 96 -8.87 -8.67 -9.75
C ARG A 96 -8.74 -9.57 -10.97
N GLN A 97 -8.12 -10.75 -10.81
CA GLN A 97 -8.04 -11.76 -11.87
C GLN A 97 -9.43 -12.30 -12.21
N PHE A 98 -10.22 -12.67 -11.19
CA PHE A 98 -11.61 -13.07 -11.35
C PHE A 98 -12.44 -12.01 -12.08
N GLU A 99 -12.33 -10.73 -11.71
CA GLU A 99 -13.06 -9.64 -12.38
C GLU A 99 -12.78 -9.57 -13.89
N ARG A 100 -11.52 -9.77 -14.30
CA ARG A 100 -11.13 -9.79 -15.73
C ARG A 100 -11.63 -11.05 -16.45
N GLU A 101 -11.63 -12.19 -15.78
CA GLU A 101 -12.19 -13.43 -16.33
C GLU A 101 -13.71 -13.33 -16.49
N LEU A 102 -14.39 -12.72 -15.52
CA LEU A 102 -15.82 -12.44 -15.59
C LEU A 102 -16.11 -11.51 -16.77
N GLU A 103 -15.29 -10.47 -16.99
CA GLU A 103 -15.39 -9.59 -18.16
C GLU A 103 -15.35 -10.35 -19.47
N SER A 104 -14.31 -11.15 -19.64
CA SER A 104 -14.13 -11.98 -20.84
C SER A 104 -15.29 -12.96 -21.03
N TRP A 105 -15.82 -13.52 -19.94
CA TRP A 105 -16.91 -14.48 -19.98
C TRP A 105 -18.25 -13.87 -20.41
N VAL A 106 -18.61 -12.72 -19.83
CA VAL A 106 -19.87 -12.01 -20.15
C VAL A 106 -19.82 -11.50 -21.59
N ASP A 107 -18.68 -10.95 -22.04
CA ASP A 107 -18.54 -10.49 -23.41
C ASP A 107 -18.65 -11.67 -24.40
N ALA A 108 -18.04 -12.82 -24.11
CA ALA A 108 -18.16 -14.03 -24.94
C ALA A 108 -19.58 -14.63 -24.94
N ALA A 109 -20.36 -14.45 -23.88
CA ALA A 109 -21.75 -14.91 -23.84
C ALA A 109 -22.65 -14.14 -24.84
N GLY A 110 -22.27 -12.91 -25.21
CA GLY A 110 -23.00 -12.09 -26.18
C GLY A 110 -24.40 -11.67 -25.72
N GLY A 111 -24.71 -11.79 -24.43
CA GLY A 111 -25.98 -11.35 -23.84
C GLY A 111 -25.95 -11.36 -22.30
N ASN A 112 -27.12 -11.14 -21.68
CA ASN A 112 -27.22 -10.89 -20.24
C ASN A 112 -26.79 -12.10 -19.41
N CYS A 113 -26.11 -11.84 -18.31
CA CYS A 113 -25.65 -12.82 -17.33
C CYS A 113 -26.12 -12.41 -15.93
N GLU A 114 -26.67 -13.35 -15.17
CA GLU A 114 -26.83 -13.22 -13.72
C GLU A 114 -25.51 -13.61 -13.04
N VAL A 115 -25.04 -12.80 -12.11
CA VAL A 115 -23.90 -13.07 -11.24
C VAL A 115 -24.40 -13.11 -9.81
N ALA A 116 -24.18 -14.23 -9.13
CA ALA A 116 -24.49 -14.40 -7.72
C ALA A 116 -23.19 -14.61 -6.94
N ILE A 117 -22.90 -13.72 -6.00
CA ILE A 117 -21.72 -13.78 -5.12
C ILE A 117 -22.20 -14.12 -3.71
N THR A 118 -21.71 -15.23 -3.17
CA THR A 118 -21.97 -15.65 -1.78
C THR A 118 -20.70 -15.50 -0.98
N CYS A 119 -20.78 -14.81 0.17
CA CYS A 119 -19.68 -14.63 1.10
C CYS A 119 -19.84 -15.61 2.26
N ASP A 120 -18.80 -16.38 2.55
CA ASP A 120 -18.70 -17.20 3.75
C ASP A 120 -17.82 -16.51 4.77
N TYR A 121 -18.12 -16.73 6.04
CA TYR A 121 -17.46 -16.07 7.16
C TYR A 121 -17.11 -17.11 8.22
N ALA A 122 -16.13 -16.76 9.05
CA ALA A 122 -15.84 -17.51 10.25
C ALA A 122 -17.07 -17.62 11.17
N THR A 123 -17.23 -18.77 11.80
CA THR A 123 -18.29 -19.04 12.79
C THR A 123 -17.78 -18.98 14.22
N GLU A 124 -16.47 -19.12 14.41
CA GLU A 124 -15.83 -19.06 15.71
C GLU A 124 -15.66 -17.61 16.17
N ILE A 125 -15.87 -17.34 17.46
CA ILE A 125 -15.75 -15.99 18.04
C ILE A 125 -14.29 -15.56 18.13
N SER A 126 -13.35 -16.51 18.19
CA SER A 126 -11.91 -16.24 18.20
C SER A 126 -11.37 -15.77 16.87
N GLU A 127 -12.16 -15.85 15.80
CA GLU A 127 -11.79 -15.42 14.45
C GLU A 127 -12.48 -14.10 14.09
N GLU A 128 -11.89 -13.38 13.14
CA GLU A 128 -12.46 -12.12 12.65
C GLU A 128 -13.72 -12.38 11.80
N GLN A 129 -14.89 -12.30 12.42
CA GLN A 129 -16.20 -12.58 11.79
C GLN A 129 -16.67 -11.48 10.82
N ARG A 130 -16.03 -10.30 10.81
CA ARG A 130 -16.39 -9.18 9.92
C ARG A 130 -15.86 -9.36 8.50
N VAL A 131 -14.82 -10.17 8.33
CA VAL A 131 -14.10 -10.39 7.08
C VAL A 131 -14.53 -11.74 6.49
N PRO A 132 -14.95 -11.82 5.22
CA PRO A 132 -15.24 -13.11 4.59
C PRO A 132 -14.01 -14.02 4.59
N THR A 133 -14.19 -15.34 4.68
CA THR A 133 -13.12 -16.34 4.54
C THR A 133 -13.10 -16.98 3.16
N ARG A 134 -14.22 -16.91 2.43
CA ARG A 134 -14.38 -17.45 1.08
C ARG A 134 -15.48 -16.71 0.31
N PHE A 135 -15.34 -16.68 -1.00
CA PHE A 135 -16.35 -16.25 -1.94
C PHE A 135 -16.73 -17.40 -2.87
N THR A 136 -18.03 -17.59 -3.10
CA THR A 136 -18.54 -18.47 -4.14
C THR A 136 -19.29 -17.62 -5.16
N ILE A 137 -18.75 -17.53 -6.37
CA ILE A 137 -19.35 -16.78 -7.46
C ILE A 137 -19.97 -17.75 -8.45
N ILE A 138 -21.23 -17.54 -8.80
CA ILE A 138 -21.94 -18.29 -9.84
C ILE A 138 -22.42 -17.30 -10.88
N THR A 139 -21.99 -17.48 -12.13
CA THR A 139 -22.46 -16.69 -13.27
C THR A 139 -23.27 -17.57 -14.22
N LYS A 140 -24.50 -17.16 -14.52
CA LYS A 140 -25.43 -17.86 -15.43
C LYS A 140 -25.80 -16.95 -16.59
N VAL A 141 -25.65 -17.43 -17.83
CA VAL A 141 -26.09 -16.70 -19.03
C VAL A 141 -27.61 -16.78 -19.13
N LEU A 142 -28.29 -15.63 -19.01
CA LEU A 142 -29.74 -15.48 -19.13
C LEU A 142 -30.18 -15.34 -20.59
N ALA A 143 -29.39 -14.63 -21.40
CA ALA A 143 -29.65 -14.39 -22.82
C ALA A 143 -28.31 -14.35 -23.60
N GLY A 144 -28.32 -14.64 -24.91
CA GLY A 144 -27.14 -14.58 -25.77
C GLY A 144 -26.82 -15.89 -26.49
N LEU A 145 -25.56 -16.09 -26.89
CA LEU A 145 -25.11 -17.24 -27.68
C LEU A 145 -25.03 -18.55 -26.87
N HIS A 146 -24.98 -18.44 -25.54
CA HIS A 146 -24.73 -19.57 -24.63
C HIS A 146 -25.72 -19.62 -23.46
N VAL A 147 -27.02 -19.43 -23.73
CA VAL A 147 -28.08 -19.46 -22.70
C VAL A 147 -27.99 -20.71 -21.82
N ASN A 148 -28.20 -20.53 -20.51
CA ASN A 148 -28.09 -21.55 -19.45
C ASN A 148 -26.67 -22.06 -19.15
N ARG A 149 -25.65 -21.59 -19.86
CA ARG A 149 -24.26 -21.85 -19.47
C ARG A 149 -24.00 -21.23 -18.10
N THR A 150 -23.43 -22.03 -17.21
CA THR A 150 -23.09 -21.62 -15.84
C THR A 150 -21.60 -21.77 -15.60
N ARG A 151 -21.01 -20.84 -14.87
CA ARG A 151 -19.62 -20.92 -14.38
C ARG A 151 -19.57 -20.61 -12.89
N THR A 152 -18.77 -21.37 -12.16
CA THR A 152 -18.60 -21.21 -10.72
C THR A 152 -17.13 -20.96 -10.39
N TRP A 153 -16.85 -19.97 -9.55
CA TRP A 153 -15.54 -19.70 -8.97
C TRP A 153 -15.61 -19.83 -7.44
N PRO A 154 -14.98 -20.86 -6.85
CA PRO A 154 -14.70 -20.89 -5.42
C PRO A 154 -13.37 -20.17 -5.15
N ILE A 155 -13.42 -19.04 -4.46
CA ILE A 155 -12.24 -18.21 -4.18
C ILE A 155 -12.02 -18.13 -2.67
N LEU A 156 -10.90 -18.67 -2.20
CA LEU A 156 -10.48 -18.54 -0.80
C LEU A 156 -10.00 -17.12 -0.53
N HIS A 157 -10.30 -16.60 0.66
CA HIS A 157 -9.88 -15.28 1.13
C HIS A 157 -9.05 -15.41 2.42
N PRO A 158 -7.83 -15.98 2.32
CA PRO A 158 -7.01 -16.23 3.49
C PRO A 158 -6.50 -14.91 4.08
N LYS A 159 -6.43 -14.85 5.42
CA LYS A 159 -5.73 -13.77 6.12
C LYS A 159 -4.25 -13.79 5.73
N PRO A 160 -3.67 -12.64 5.32
CA PRO A 160 -2.24 -12.53 5.12
C PRO A 160 -1.50 -12.95 6.39
N ALA A 161 -0.63 -13.94 6.24
CA ALA A 161 0.25 -14.36 7.32
C ALA A 161 1.56 -13.57 7.24
N PRO A 162 2.17 -13.21 8.38
CA PRO A 162 3.54 -12.73 8.40
C PRO A 162 4.45 -13.75 7.69
N ILE A 163 5.23 -13.28 6.72
CA ILE A 163 6.22 -14.12 6.08
C ILE A 163 7.45 -14.16 7.00
N ILE A 164 7.72 -15.33 7.57
CA ILE A 164 8.93 -15.60 8.34
C ILE A 164 9.90 -16.31 7.41
N GLY A 165 10.90 -15.58 6.93
CA GLY A 165 11.86 -16.11 5.96
C GLY A 165 13.04 -15.18 5.72
N GLY A 166 14.14 -15.71 5.20
CA GLY A 166 15.35 -14.93 4.97
C GLY A 166 16.12 -14.58 6.25
N ALA A 167 15.85 -15.26 7.37
CA ALA A 167 16.75 -15.25 8.51
C ALA A 167 18.07 -15.92 8.12
N ASP A 168 19.18 -15.20 8.30
CA ASP A 168 20.52 -15.72 8.04
C ASP A 168 21.45 -15.18 9.13
N PRO A 169 21.78 -15.98 10.16
CA PRO A 169 22.63 -15.54 11.27
C PRO A 169 24.02 -15.08 10.84
N THR A 170 24.58 -15.69 9.78
CA THR A 170 25.89 -15.34 9.25
C THR A 170 25.83 -13.97 8.58
N LYS A 171 24.87 -13.76 7.68
CA LYS A 171 24.66 -12.44 7.05
C LYS A 171 24.29 -11.37 8.07
N LYS A 172 23.52 -11.73 9.10
CA LYS A 172 23.19 -10.82 10.21
C LYS A 172 24.46 -10.36 10.92
N ALA A 173 25.36 -11.28 11.26
CA ALA A 173 26.64 -10.94 11.87
C ALA A 173 27.51 -10.07 10.94
N GLU A 174 27.55 -10.36 9.63
CA GLU A 174 28.25 -9.54 8.63
C GLU A 174 27.69 -8.11 8.57
N TYR A 175 26.37 -7.94 8.53
CA TYR A 175 25.73 -6.63 8.50
C TYR A 175 25.95 -5.84 9.80
N LEU A 176 25.85 -6.50 10.96
CA LEU A 176 26.13 -5.86 12.24
C LEU A 176 27.59 -5.41 12.34
N ALA A 177 28.55 -6.25 11.92
CA ALA A 177 29.96 -5.88 11.88
C ALA A 177 30.21 -4.69 10.94
N LEU A 178 29.51 -4.62 9.80
CA LEU A 178 29.62 -3.51 8.86
C LEU A 178 28.98 -2.22 9.39
N ILE A 179 27.87 -2.32 10.13
CA ILE A 179 27.25 -1.19 10.85
C ILE A 179 28.21 -0.65 11.92
N ASP A 180 28.85 -1.53 12.68
CA ASP A 180 29.82 -1.14 13.71
C ASP A 180 31.06 -0.49 13.08
N GLU A 181 31.60 -1.07 12.01
CA GLU A 181 32.74 -0.49 11.28
C GLU A 181 32.40 0.91 10.74
N MET A 182 31.25 1.07 10.08
CA MET A 182 30.80 2.36 9.55
C MET A 182 30.66 3.40 10.68
N THR A 183 30.02 3.01 11.79
CA THR A 183 29.80 3.87 12.96
C THR A 183 31.13 4.32 13.58
N ASN A 184 32.05 3.38 13.80
CA ASN A 184 33.36 3.65 14.39
C ASN A 184 34.24 4.52 13.50
N ALA A 185 34.10 4.39 12.17
CA ALA A 185 34.77 5.27 11.21
C ALA A 185 34.18 6.69 11.17
N GLY A 186 33.04 6.93 11.84
CA GLY A 186 32.29 8.18 11.72
C GLY A 186 31.81 8.42 10.28
N TRP A 187 31.66 7.36 9.49
CA TRP A 187 31.40 7.51 8.07
C TRP A 187 30.00 8.06 7.81
N ASN A 188 29.94 9.00 6.87
CA ASN A 188 28.70 9.61 6.44
C ASN A 188 28.73 9.88 4.93
N ILE A 189 27.67 9.50 4.23
CA ILE A 189 27.54 9.74 2.78
C ILE A 189 27.63 11.23 2.42
N GLN A 190 27.12 12.13 3.28
CA GLN A 190 27.27 13.57 3.08
C GLN A 190 28.73 14.00 2.95
N ASP A 191 29.62 13.45 3.77
CA ASP A 191 31.02 13.87 3.81
C ASP A 191 31.75 13.44 2.53
N GLN A 192 31.30 12.35 1.90
CA GLN A 192 31.85 11.87 0.64
C GLN A 192 31.41 12.72 -0.55
N LEU A 193 30.17 13.22 -0.54
CA LEU A 193 29.58 14.00 -1.64
C LEU A 193 29.81 15.51 -1.53
N ASN A 194 30.21 16.01 -0.35
CA ASN A 194 30.48 17.43 -0.10
C ASN A 194 31.93 17.85 -0.42
N THR A 195 32.73 16.98 -1.05
CA THR A 195 34.12 17.27 -1.42
C THR A 195 34.22 18.30 -2.55
N VAL A 196 35.36 18.99 -2.62
CA VAL A 196 35.62 20.11 -3.55
C VAL A 196 35.45 19.64 -5.00
N GLY A 197 34.50 20.24 -5.73
CA GLY A 197 34.19 19.91 -7.12
C GLY A 197 32.72 19.62 -7.40
N PHE A 198 31.91 19.37 -6.36
CA PHE A 198 30.46 19.18 -6.53
C PHE A 198 29.69 20.50 -6.49
N PRO A 199 28.87 20.81 -7.51
CA PRO A 199 28.01 21.99 -7.48
C PRO A 199 27.10 22.01 -6.24
N SER A 200 26.94 23.18 -5.62
CA SER A 200 26.18 23.35 -4.36
C SER A 200 24.73 22.87 -4.42
N TYR A 201 24.11 22.88 -5.61
CA TYR A 201 22.75 22.35 -5.83
C TYR A 201 22.68 20.82 -5.81
N ARG A 202 23.82 20.12 -5.68
CA ARG A 202 23.92 18.65 -5.62
C ARG A 202 24.24 18.13 -4.22
N ARG A 203 24.20 18.97 -3.19
CA ARG A 203 24.45 18.54 -1.81
C ARG A 203 23.24 17.77 -1.28
N LEU A 204 23.49 16.62 -0.65
CA LEU A 204 22.43 15.94 0.08
C LEU A 204 21.97 16.81 1.26
N PRO A 205 20.66 16.87 1.54
CA PRO A 205 20.17 17.53 2.73
C PRO A 205 20.76 16.87 3.98
N VAL A 206 20.90 17.64 5.05
CA VAL A 206 21.37 17.10 6.34
C VAL A 206 20.32 16.12 6.84
N PHE A 207 20.71 14.86 7.04
CA PHE A 207 19.81 13.87 7.63
C PHE A 207 19.41 14.31 9.05
N PRO A 208 18.14 14.14 9.44
CA PRO A 208 17.77 14.28 10.84
C PRO A 208 18.59 13.30 11.68
N ALA A 209 18.70 13.56 12.99
CA ALA A 209 19.36 12.66 13.93
C ALA A 209 18.69 11.27 14.06
N ALA A 210 17.65 11.01 13.27
CA ALA A 210 16.99 9.72 13.17
C ALA A 210 17.98 8.64 12.70
N ALA A 211 17.67 7.39 13.05
CA ALA A 211 18.42 6.24 12.59
C ALA A 211 18.39 6.18 11.05
N ARG A 212 19.54 5.84 10.45
CA ARG A 212 19.69 5.59 9.01
C ARG A 212 19.94 4.10 8.82
N PRO A 213 18.89 3.26 8.94
CA PRO A 213 19.02 1.81 9.14
C PRO A 213 19.82 1.11 8.04
N TYR A 214 19.84 1.68 6.82
CA TYR A 214 20.53 1.09 5.67
C TYR A 214 21.75 1.88 5.19
N ALA A 215 22.22 2.90 5.93
CA ALA A 215 23.41 3.67 5.53
C ALA A 215 24.67 2.81 5.34
N PHE A 216 24.76 1.70 6.07
CA PHE A 216 25.87 0.75 5.96
C PHE A 216 25.96 0.09 4.57
N LEU A 217 24.88 0.05 3.79
CA LEU A 217 24.91 -0.47 2.42
C LEU A 217 25.63 0.50 1.48
N ASP A 218 25.39 1.81 1.60
CA ASP A 218 26.16 2.81 0.85
C ASP A 218 27.64 2.77 1.26
N TYR A 219 27.92 2.57 2.56
CA TYR A 219 29.28 2.38 3.08
C TYR A 219 29.95 1.15 2.48
N ALA A 220 29.25 0.01 2.38
CA ALA A 220 29.76 -1.21 1.76
C ALA A 220 30.16 -0.97 0.29
N GLU A 221 29.26 -0.34 -0.47
CA GLU A 221 29.49 0.00 -1.88
C GLU A 221 30.69 0.94 -2.00
N TRP A 222 30.72 2.02 -1.23
CA TRP A 222 31.84 2.97 -1.21
C TRP A 222 33.17 2.29 -0.86
N LYS A 223 33.20 1.47 0.20
CA LYS A 223 34.41 0.76 0.64
C LYS A 223 34.98 -0.15 -0.44
N SER A 224 34.13 -0.71 -1.31
CA SER A 224 34.55 -1.57 -2.42
C SER A 224 35.18 -0.82 -3.61
N VAL A 225 34.88 0.48 -3.76
CA VAL A 225 35.30 1.29 -4.93
C VAL A 225 36.22 2.46 -4.59
N LYS A 226 36.37 2.82 -3.31
CA LYS A 226 37.06 4.05 -2.87
C LYS A 226 38.51 4.18 -3.35
N ASP A 227 39.19 3.05 -3.58
CA ASP A 227 40.60 3.01 -4.00
C ASP A 227 40.77 3.00 -5.53
N ASP A 228 39.67 2.88 -6.30
CA ASP A 228 39.65 3.00 -7.76
C ASP A 228 38.97 4.32 -8.18
N PRO A 229 39.72 5.31 -8.68
CA PRO A 229 39.17 6.61 -9.05
C PRO A 229 38.04 6.56 -10.08
N LYS A 230 38.06 5.60 -11.02
CA LYS A 230 37.01 5.48 -12.05
C LYS A 230 35.72 4.92 -11.44
N GLN A 231 35.83 3.90 -10.60
CA GLN A 231 34.67 3.31 -9.94
C GLN A 231 34.09 4.25 -8.89
N LEU A 232 34.93 4.98 -8.15
CA LEU A 232 34.49 6.01 -7.23
C LEU A 232 33.74 7.14 -7.94
N ALA A 233 34.23 7.60 -9.10
CA ALA A 233 33.51 8.59 -9.91
C ALA A 233 32.13 8.07 -10.35
N HIS A 234 32.05 6.82 -10.81
CA HIS A 234 30.78 6.20 -11.19
C HIS A 234 29.80 6.07 -10.01
N TRP A 235 30.30 5.66 -8.84
CA TRP A 235 29.50 5.57 -7.62
C TRP A 235 28.93 6.94 -7.22
N ASN A 236 29.76 7.99 -7.27
CA ASN A 236 29.34 9.37 -7.00
C ASN A 236 28.24 9.82 -7.98
N ASP A 237 28.42 9.59 -9.29
CA ASP A 237 27.44 9.99 -10.30
C ASP A 237 26.09 9.29 -10.08
N ARG A 238 26.09 7.99 -9.79
CA ARG A 238 24.87 7.24 -9.48
C ARG A 238 24.15 7.83 -8.25
N VAL A 239 24.89 8.13 -7.19
CA VAL A 239 24.33 8.73 -5.97
C VAL A 239 23.74 10.10 -6.25
N ILE A 240 24.39 10.93 -7.08
CA ILE A 240 23.90 12.26 -7.46
C ILE A 240 22.63 12.17 -8.30
N LEU A 241 22.60 11.27 -9.28
CA LEU A 241 21.44 11.07 -10.16
C LEU A 241 20.21 10.52 -9.41
N SER A 242 20.38 10.06 -8.18
CA SER A 242 19.29 9.58 -7.34
C SER A 242 18.50 10.69 -6.63
N GLN A 243 18.90 11.97 -6.76
CA GLN A 243 18.17 13.08 -6.15
C GLN A 243 16.75 13.21 -6.71
N ALA A 244 15.76 13.23 -5.81
CA ALA A 244 14.34 13.20 -6.15
C ALA A 244 13.92 12.00 -7.03
N ALA A 245 14.73 10.94 -7.10
CA ALA A 245 14.38 9.69 -7.75
C ALA A 245 13.48 8.84 -6.85
N GLU A 246 12.84 7.83 -7.44
CA GLU A 246 12.25 6.72 -6.67
C GLU A 246 13.33 5.67 -6.39
N PHE A 247 13.17 4.90 -5.32
CA PHE A 247 13.96 3.68 -5.15
C PHE A 247 13.65 2.70 -6.28
N SER A 248 14.69 2.13 -6.88
CA SER A 248 14.54 1.05 -7.86
C SER A 248 13.98 -0.21 -7.21
N SER A 249 13.32 -1.07 -7.98
CA SER A 249 12.83 -2.36 -7.49
C SER A 249 13.93 -3.20 -6.83
N THR A 250 15.15 -3.16 -7.37
CA THR A 250 16.31 -3.86 -6.80
C THR A 250 16.70 -3.31 -5.43
N GLN A 251 16.68 -1.98 -5.25
CA GLN A 251 16.94 -1.37 -3.93
C GLN A 251 15.85 -1.73 -2.93
N ILE A 252 14.58 -1.68 -3.35
CA ILE A 252 13.44 -2.05 -2.50
C ILE A 252 13.59 -3.49 -2.01
N GLU A 253 13.87 -4.44 -2.90
CA GLU A 253 14.06 -5.83 -2.52
C GLU A 253 15.30 -6.05 -1.65
N THR A 254 16.40 -5.33 -1.92
CA THR A 254 17.62 -5.37 -1.08
C THR A 254 17.33 -4.88 0.34
N ILE A 255 16.64 -3.75 0.48
CA ILE A 255 16.25 -3.18 1.77
C ILE A 255 15.37 -4.15 2.55
N ARG A 256 14.37 -4.74 1.91
CA ARG A 256 13.48 -5.73 2.54
C ARG A 256 14.22 -7.00 2.97
N ALA A 257 15.14 -7.49 2.13
CA ALA A 257 15.96 -8.65 2.46
C ALA A 257 16.88 -8.38 3.66
N VAL A 258 17.55 -7.22 3.68
CA VAL A 258 18.40 -6.79 4.79
C VAL A 258 17.58 -6.63 6.07
N ASN A 259 16.41 -5.99 6.00
CA ASN A 259 15.52 -5.84 7.16
C ASN A 259 15.11 -7.20 7.73
N ARG A 260 14.77 -8.18 6.89
CA ARG A 260 14.51 -9.57 7.33
C ARG A 260 15.71 -10.17 8.03
N VAL A 261 16.91 -10.09 7.44
CA VAL A 261 18.13 -10.65 8.05
C VAL A 261 18.38 -10.05 9.43
N LEU A 262 18.28 -8.72 9.56
CA LEU A 262 18.48 -8.01 10.83
C LEU A 262 17.40 -8.34 11.88
N ASN A 263 16.18 -8.67 11.43
CA ASN A 263 15.04 -8.94 12.29
C ASN A 263 14.62 -10.42 12.34
N ASP A 264 15.57 -11.35 12.18
CA ASP A 264 15.37 -12.81 12.30
C ASP A 264 14.26 -13.36 11.38
N GLY A 265 14.21 -12.86 10.16
CA GLY A 265 13.28 -13.28 9.12
C GLY A 265 11.95 -12.54 9.10
N TYR A 266 11.72 -11.58 10.01
CA TYR A 266 10.52 -10.74 10.03
C TYR A 266 10.77 -9.42 9.31
N LEU A 267 9.74 -8.84 8.67
CA LEU A 267 9.78 -7.45 8.23
C LEU A 267 9.28 -6.56 9.37
N ILE A 268 10.15 -5.68 9.88
CA ILE A 268 9.85 -4.77 10.99
C ILE A 268 9.99 -3.33 10.50
N SER A 269 9.06 -2.46 10.88
CA SER A 269 9.15 -1.02 10.58
C SER A 269 10.35 -0.39 11.27
N ASP A 270 11.12 0.40 10.53
CA ASP A 270 12.31 1.10 11.04
C ASP A 270 11.96 2.39 11.81
N ASP A 271 10.71 2.85 11.74
CA ASP A 271 10.28 4.07 12.42
C ASP A 271 9.40 3.75 13.64
N ILE A 272 9.89 4.08 14.83
CA ILE A 272 9.19 3.82 16.10
C ILE A 272 7.86 4.59 16.21
N VAL A 273 7.67 5.67 15.43
CA VAL A 273 6.40 6.41 15.40
C VAL A 273 5.39 5.83 14.41
N ASP A 274 5.76 4.77 13.69
CA ASP A 274 4.85 4.05 12.80
C ASP A 274 3.68 3.46 13.62
N PRO A 275 2.42 3.61 13.16
CA PRO A 275 1.26 3.07 13.86
C PRO A 275 1.35 1.60 14.25
N VAL A 276 2.15 0.77 13.57
CA VAL A 276 2.38 -0.64 13.91
C VAL A 276 3.00 -0.88 15.29
N TYR A 277 3.55 0.16 15.92
CA TYR A 277 4.02 0.14 17.31
C TYR A 277 2.92 0.46 18.33
N THR A 278 1.71 0.80 17.88
CA THR A 278 0.55 1.08 18.75
C THR A 278 -0.34 -0.15 18.90
N ASP A 279 -1.07 -0.25 20.02
CA ASP A 279 -1.99 -1.37 20.29
C ASP A 279 -3.06 -1.54 19.21
N LYS A 280 -3.39 -0.48 18.47
CA LYS A 280 -4.40 -0.50 17.40
C LYS A 280 -3.99 -1.34 16.20
N TYR A 281 -2.70 -1.31 15.83
CA TYR A 281 -2.19 -1.98 14.63
C TYR A 281 -1.28 -3.17 14.96
N ARG A 282 -0.95 -3.34 16.24
CA ARG A 282 -0.16 -4.46 16.72
C ARG A 282 -0.96 -5.75 16.58
N ILE A 283 -0.35 -6.74 15.94
CA ILE A 283 -0.94 -8.08 15.84
C ILE A 283 -0.69 -8.82 17.17
N PRO A 284 -1.74 -9.23 17.90
CA PRO A 284 -1.57 -9.94 19.16
C PRO A 284 -0.74 -11.22 19.00
N GLY A 285 0.17 -11.46 19.94
CA GLY A 285 1.08 -12.61 19.91
C GLY A 285 2.24 -12.51 18.92
N GLN A 286 2.36 -11.41 18.17
CA GLN A 286 3.45 -11.18 17.21
C GLN A 286 4.47 -10.16 17.70
N ARG A 287 5.61 -10.09 16.99
CA ARG A 287 6.66 -9.08 17.25
C ARG A 287 6.10 -7.66 17.08
N VAL A 288 6.55 -6.75 17.95
CA VAL A 288 6.20 -5.33 17.86
C VAL A 288 6.84 -4.75 16.59
N GLY A 289 6.11 -3.86 15.88
CA GLY A 289 6.60 -3.26 14.66
C GLY A 289 6.45 -4.12 13.40
N LEU A 290 5.82 -5.30 13.52
CA LEU A 290 5.68 -6.25 12.43
C LEU A 290 4.86 -5.69 11.26
N LEU A 291 5.42 -5.85 10.06
CA LEU A 291 4.80 -5.56 8.78
C LEU A 291 4.33 -6.87 8.12
N VAL A 292 3.20 -6.82 7.41
CA VAL A 292 2.59 -8.01 6.81
C VAL A 292 2.47 -7.83 5.31
N GLU A 293 3.17 -8.68 4.57
CA GLU A 293 3.03 -8.73 3.12
C GLU A 293 1.61 -9.12 2.72
N GLY A 294 1.03 -8.32 1.83
CA GLY A 294 -0.34 -8.52 1.40
C GLY A 294 -1.41 -7.97 2.36
N GLY A 295 -1.02 -7.32 3.45
CA GLY A 295 -1.92 -6.47 4.21
C GLY A 295 -2.34 -5.22 3.40
N HIS A 296 -3.08 -4.32 4.04
CA HIS A 296 -3.33 -2.99 3.47
C HIS A 296 -2.52 -1.94 4.23
N ASP A 297 -2.93 -1.62 5.46
CA ASP A 297 -2.25 -0.61 6.28
C ASP A 297 -0.86 -1.10 6.70
N LEU A 298 -0.73 -2.39 7.00
CA LEU A 298 0.50 -3.03 7.47
C LEU A 298 1.45 -3.47 6.34
N THR A 299 1.10 -3.23 5.06
CA THR A 299 1.97 -3.66 3.96
C THR A 299 3.31 -2.94 4.02
N PRO A 300 4.44 -3.67 3.93
CA PRO A 300 5.76 -3.08 3.95
C PRO A 300 5.99 -2.19 2.73
N GLN A 301 6.45 -0.97 2.96
CA GLN A 301 6.84 -0.01 1.92
C GLN A 301 8.20 0.56 2.25
N VAL A 302 9.04 0.66 1.24
CA VAL A 302 10.29 1.43 1.34
C VAL A 302 9.96 2.87 0.97
N ASP A 303 10.30 3.80 1.86
CA ASP A 303 10.19 5.23 1.62
C ASP A 303 11.48 5.93 2.06
N HIS A 304 11.58 7.21 1.73
CA HIS A 304 12.71 8.03 2.09
C HIS A 304 12.60 8.48 3.56
N ILE A 305 13.70 8.72 4.27
CA ILE A 305 13.67 9.42 5.56
C ILE A 305 13.33 10.89 5.30
N ILE A 306 14.13 11.55 4.44
CA ILE A 306 13.86 12.85 3.86
C ILE A 306 13.03 12.65 2.60
N ALA A 307 11.80 13.15 2.59
CA ALA A 307 10.89 12.98 1.47
C ALA A 307 11.49 13.48 0.15
N LYS A 308 11.16 12.79 -0.94
CA LYS A 308 11.51 13.18 -2.31
C LYS A 308 11.12 14.63 -2.65
N SER A 309 9.95 15.10 -2.18
CA SER A 309 9.51 16.49 -2.36
C SER A 309 10.42 17.51 -1.69
N ALA A 310 11.19 17.09 -0.67
CA ALA A 310 12.19 17.89 0.03
C ALA A 310 13.62 17.56 -0.45
N SER A 311 13.77 17.18 -1.73
CA SER A 311 15.05 16.81 -2.36
C SER A 311 15.75 15.59 -1.73
N GLY A 312 14.98 14.69 -1.12
CA GLY A 312 15.47 13.38 -0.70
C GLY A 312 16.02 12.58 -1.88
N ALA A 313 17.19 11.97 -1.70
CA ALA A 313 17.83 11.11 -2.70
C ALA A 313 17.48 9.64 -2.46
N ALA A 314 17.36 8.85 -3.53
CA ALA A 314 17.12 7.41 -3.47
C ALA A 314 18.41 6.61 -3.21
N VAL A 315 19.10 6.94 -2.11
CA VAL A 315 20.27 6.23 -1.55
C VAL A 315 19.88 5.44 -0.31
N TYR A 316 20.63 4.40 0.05
CA TYR A 316 20.27 3.57 1.20
C TYR A 316 20.31 4.34 2.53
N SER A 317 21.19 5.32 2.66
CA SER A 317 21.29 6.22 3.81
C SER A 317 20.04 7.07 4.04
N ASN A 318 19.20 7.22 3.01
CA ASN A 318 17.92 7.91 3.09
C ASN A 318 16.74 6.93 3.04
N ALA A 319 16.95 5.62 3.11
CA ALA A 319 15.87 4.65 3.04
C ALA A 319 15.36 4.27 4.44
N MET A 320 14.07 3.96 4.51
CA MET A 320 13.43 3.30 5.65
C MET A 320 12.34 2.35 5.15
N LEU A 321 12.16 1.24 5.83
CA LEU A 321 11.06 0.30 5.67
C LEU A 321 9.97 0.65 6.69
N ILE A 322 8.78 0.95 6.22
CA ILE A 322 7.66 1.41 7.05
C ILE A 322 6.34 0.78 6.58
N SER A 323 5.28 0.93 7.35
CA SER A 323 3.94 0.51 6.95
C SER A 323 3.36 1.44 5.88
N ALA A 324 2.49 0.90 5.02
CA ALA A 324 1.76 1.68 4.03
C ALA A 324 0.91 2.79 4.69
N LYS A 325 0.37 2.53 5.88
CA LYS A 325 -0.35 3.53 6.68
C LYS A 325 0.55 4.68 7.08
N HIS A 326 1.73 4.39 7.63
CA HIS A 326 2.69 5.42 8.02
C HIS A 326 3.14 6.27 6.82
N ASN A 327 3.43 5.62 5.69
CA ASN A 327 3.79 6.32 4.46
C ASN A 327 2.64 7.24 3.98
N SER A 328 1.40 6.75 4.01
CA SER A 328 0.23 7.56 3.67
C SER A 328 0.07 8.78 4.59
N ASP A 329 0.23 8.59 5.90
CA ASP A 329 0.13 9.68 6.89
C ASP A 329 1.25 10.70 6.71
N LYS A 330 2.47 10.23 6.40
CA LYS A 330 3.60 11.09 6.08
C LYS A 330 3.33 11.94 4.84
N ARG A 331 2.82 11.34 3.75
CA ARG A 331 2.43 12.07 2.53
C ARG A 331 1.31 13.09 2.80
N ALA A 332 0.31 12.72 3.59
CA ALA A 332 -0.78 13.63 3.94
C ALA A 332 -0.29 14.85 4.74
N ARG A 333 0.64 14.65 5.69
CA ARG A 333 1.27 15.74 6.44
C ARG A 333 2.06 16.68 5.55
N LEU A 334 2.83 16.16 4.59
CA LEU A 334 3.58 16.97 3.64
C LEU A 334 2.65 17.78 2.73
N ALA A 335 1.60 17.16 2.17
CA ALA A 335 0.63 17.87 1.34
C ALA A 335 -0.07 19.01 2.10
N PHE A 336 -0.38 18.80 3.39
CA PHE A 336 -0.94 19.84 4.26
C PHE A 336 0.07 20.97 4.52
N ALA A 337 1.32 20.63 4.81
CA ALA A 337 2.38 21.62 5.00
C ALA A 337 2.63 22.46 3.74
N ASP A 338 2.67 21.83 2.56
CA ASP A 338 2.85 22.51 1.27
C ASP A 338 1.66 23.44 0.96
N SER A 339 0.43 23.00 1.24
CA SER A 339 -0.78 23.82 1.09
C SER A 339 -0.77 25.05 2.03
N ASN A 340 -0.28 24.87 3.27
CA ASN A 340 -0.12 25.96 4.22
C ASN A 340 1.01 26.92 3.80
N ALA A 341 2.12 26.41 3.28
CA ALA A 341 3.21 27.23 2.76
C ALA A 341 2.73 28.11 1.61
N LEU A 342 2.00 27.55 0.64
CA LEU A 342 1.43 28.29 -0.50
C LEU A 342 0.40 29.35 -0.08
N SER A 343 -0.41 29.09 0.96
CA SER A 343 -1.37 30.06 1.48
C SER A 343 -0.72 31.12 2.40
N SER A 344 0.42 30.80 3.02
CA SER A 344 1.21 31.72 3.85
C SER A 344 2.10 32.68 3.05
N ILE A 345 2.25 32.46 1.74
CA ILE A 345 2.73 33.49 0.82
C ILE A 345 1.62 34.54 0.70
N VAL A 346 1.45 35.30 1.79
CA VAL A 346 0.77 36.59 1.81
C VAL A 346 1.40 37.37 0.67
N ARG A 347 0.56 37.74 -0.30
CA ARG A 347 0.90 38.62 -1.41
C ARG A 347 1.63 39.84 -0.86
N GLY A 348 2.95 39.76 -0.79
CA GLY A 348 3.82 40.85 -0.44
C GLY A 348 3.47 41.96 -1.40
N THR A 349 2.86 43.00 -0.85
CA THR A 349 2.29 44.16 -1.51
C THR A 349 3.04 44.49 -2.79
N GLY A 350 2.47 44.04 -3.92
CA GLY A 350 2.88 44.49 -5.24
C GLY A 350 2.87 46.01 -5.19
N ARG A 351 4.06 46.60 -5.29
CA ARG A 351 4.27 48.03 -5.38
C ARG A 351 3.49 48.50 -6.60
N VAL A 352 2.28 49.03 -6.40
CA VAL A 352 1.50 49.66 -7.46
C VAL A 352 2.34 50.83 -7.97
N LYS A 353 2.93 50.68 -9.16
CA LYS A 353 3.54 51.81 -9.86
C LYS A 353 2.44 52.85 -10.09
N ARG A 354 2.49 53.95 -9.34
CA ARG A 354 1.70 55.14 -9.66
C ARG A 354 2.13 55.60 -11.05
N TYR A 355 1.24 55.48 -12.02
CA TYR A 355 1.34 56.22 -13.27
C TYR A 355 1.33 57.72 -12.93
N LYS A 356 2.38 58.45 -13.29
CA LYS A 356 2.32 59.90 -13.38
C LYS A 356 1.68 60.24 -14.73
N PRO A 357 0.61 61.05 -14.78
CA PRO A 357 0.12 61.57 -16.05
C PRO A 357 1.12 62.60 -16.58
N TYR A 358 1.40 62.51 -17.88
CA TYR A 358 1.90 63.63 -18.68
C TYR A 358 0.74 64.20 -19.48
#